data_AF-A0A358M4H2-F1
#
_entry.id   AF-A0A358M4H2-F1
#
_cell.length_a   1.000
_cell.length_b   1.000
_cell.length_c   1.000
_cell.angle_alpha   90.00
_cell.angle_beta   90.00
_cell.angle_gamma   90.00
#
_symmetry.space_group_name_H-M   'P 1'
#
loop_
_entity.id
_entity.type
_entity.pdbx_description
1 polymer ?
#
loop_
_entity_poly.entity_id
_entity_poly.type
_entity_poly.pdbx_seq_one_letter_code
_entity_poly.pdbx_strand_id
1 'polypeptide(L)'
;HVEAIIGVIDAAVREANVSLSEIDRIGVTFGPGLIGALLVGLSAAKALSYTLSKPLVPVHHIEGHIAANFIEYKDLEPPFVCLVVSGGHSHIIDCRAYGDFKVLGRTRDDAAGEAFDKISRALGLGYPGGPAVDRLAKEGNPHA
;
A
#
# COMPACT_ATOMS: atom_id res chain seq x y z
N HIS A 1 -14.66 0.47 -5.17
CA HIS A 1 -14.62 0.08 -3.75
C HIS A 1 -15.97 -0.38 -3.22
N VAL A 2 -17.04 0.42 -3.30
CA VAL A 2 -18.38 0.05 -2.78
C VAL A 2 -18.88 -1.28 -3.33
N GLU A 3 -18.82 -1.47 -4.65
CA GLU A 3 -19.32 -2.68 -5.33
C GLU A 3 -18.51 -3.95 -4.97
N ALA A 4 -17.24 -3.80 -4.58
CA ALA A 4 -16.32 -4.91 -4.43
C ALA A 4 -16.12 -5.35 -2.96
N ILE A 5 -16.22 -4.42 -2.00
CA ILE A 5 -15.72 -4.66 -0.64
C ILE A 5 -16.37 -5.85 0.06
N ILE A 6 -17.69 -6.01 -0.08
CA ILE A 6 -18.42 -7.14 0.53
C ILE A 6 -18.03 -8.46 -0.13
N GLY A 7 -17.94 -8.48 -1.46
CA GLY A 7 -17.53 -9.68 -2.20
C GLY A 7 -16.10 -10.12 -1.88
N VAL A 8 -15.17 -9.16 -1.71
CA VAL A 8 -13.79 -9.44 -1.30
C VAL A 8 -13.73 -10.00 0.12
N ILE A 9 -14.51 -9.47 1.05
CA ILE A 9 -14.56 -9.98 2.44
C ILE A 9 -15.12 -11.41 2.46
N ASP A 10 -16.23 -11.68 1.76
CA ASP A 10 -16.81 -13.03 1.68
C ASP A 10 -15.80 -14.03 1.08
N ALA A 11 -15.18 -13.67 -0.04
CA ALA A 11 -14.17 -14.50 -0.69
C ALA A 11 -12.99 -14.81 0.24
N ALA A 12 -12.45 -13.80 0.94
CA ALA A 12 -11.32 -13.96 1.84
C ALA A 12 -11.64 -14.90 3.03
N VAL A 13 -12.83 -14.75 3.63
CA VAL A 13 -13.27 -15.60 4.75
C VAL A 13 -13.47 -17.05 4.30
N ARG A 14 -14.03 -17.25 3.10
CA ARG A 14 -14.22 -18.59 2.52
C ARG A 14 -12.90 -19.25 2.14
N GLU A 15 -11.98 -18.51 1.55
CA GLU A 15 -10.64 -19.00 1.20
C GLU A 15 -9.83 -19.38 2.44
N ALA A 16 -9.90 -18.57 3.50
CA ALA A 16 -9.27 -18.88 4.78
C ALA A 16 -9.95 -20.03 5.55
N ASN A 17 -11.15 -20.47 5.13
CA ASN A 17 -11.95 -21.49 5.78
C ASN A 17 -12.21 -21.21 7.27
N VAL A 18 -12.58 -19.97 7.57
CA VAL A 18 -12.95 -19.52 8.92
C VAL A 18 -14.33 -18.88 8.90
N SER A 19 -14.95 -18.74 10.06
CA SER A 19 -16.13 -17.91 10.28
C SER A 19 -15.74 -16.49 10.71
N LEU A 20 -16.61 -15.51 10.46
CA LEU A 20 -16.40 -14.13 10.93
C LEU A 20 -16.24 -14.03 12.46
N SER A 21 -16.85 -14.95 13.22
CA SER A 21 -16.73 -15.00 14.68
C SER A 21 -15.33 -15.38 15.18
N GLU A 22 -14.57 -16.12 14.38
CA GLU A 22 -13.19 -16.54 14.68
C GLU A 22 -12.18 -15.41 14.47
N ILE A 23 -12.58 -14.30 13.87
CA ILE A 23 -11.71 -13.13 13.70
C ILE A 23 -11.51 -12.44 15.05
N ASP A 24 -10.26 -12.24 15.46
CA ASP A 24 -9.93 -11.57 16.73
C ASP A 24 -9.90 -10.04 16.62
N ARG A 25 -9.45 -9.49 15.49
CA ARG A 25 -9.24 -8.05 15.27
C ARG A 25 -9.51 -7.68 13.81
N ILE A 26 -9.92 -6.44 13.60
CA ILE A 26 -10.22 -5.91 12.26
C ILE A 26 -9.29 -4.74 11.98
N GLY A 27 -8.35 -4.91 11.05
CA GLY A 27 -7.46 -3.85 10.58
C GLY A 27 -8.08 -3.09 9.40
N VAL A 28 -7.97 -1.76 9.40
CA VAL A 28 -8.43 -0.93 8.27
C VAL A 28 -7.54 0.28 8.03
N THR A 29 -7.21 0.53 6.76
CA THR A 29 -6.45 1.71 6.36
C THR A 29 -7.26 2.97 6.62
N PHE A 30 -6.74 3.89 7.44
CA PHE A 30 -7.40 5.18 7.72
C PHE A 30 -6.80 6.35 6.92
N GLY A 31 -5.59 6.18 6.40
CA GLY A 31 -4.92 7.15 5.53
C GLY A 31 -3.40 6.94 5.45
N PRO A 32 -2.69 7.73 4.63
CA PRO A 32 -3.22 8.66 3.62
C PRO A 32 -3.89 7.93 2.45
N GLY A 33 -4.66 8.65 1.64
CA GLY A 33 -5.32 8.11 0.45
C GLY A 33 -6.53 8.92 0.01
N LEU A 34 -7.20 8.47 -1.07
CA LEU A 34 -8.41 9.10 -1.56
C LEU A 34 -9.54 8.94 -0.54
N ILE A 35 -10.08 10.07 -0.05
CA ILE A 35 -11.08 10.09 1.03
C ILE A 35 -12.29 9.20 0.71
N GLY A 36 -12.79 9.23 -0.53
CA GLY A 36 -13.92 8.40 -0.94
C GLY A 36 -13.64 6.89 -0.86
N ALA A 37 -12.42 6.47 -1.20
CA ALA A 37 -12.00 5.07 -1.09
C ALA A 37 -11.83 4.65 0.38
N LEU A 38 -11.18 5.51 1.19
CA LEU A 38 -10.94 5.27 2.61
C LEU A 38 -12.26 5.13 3.38
N LEU A 39 -13.24 5.99 3.11
CA LEU A 39 -14.54 5.97 3.78
C LEU A 39 -15.30 4.66 3.57
N VAL A 40 -15.22 4.05 2.39
CA VAL A 40 -15.85 2.75 2.12
C VAL A 40 -15.23 1.66 3.00
N GLY A 41 -13.90 1.59 3.03
CA GLY A 41 -13.17 0.63 3.87
C GLY A 41 -13.46 0.83 5.36
N LEU A 42 -13.35 2.07 5.83
CA LEU A 42 -13.62 2.44 7.22
C LEU A 42 -15.05 2.12 7.64
N SER A 43 -16.04 2.37 6.78
CA SER A 43 -17.45 2.11 7.10
C SER A 43 -17.72 0.61 7.22
N ALA A 44 -17.21 -0.20 6.29
CA ALA A 44 -17.35 -1.66 6.35
C ALA A 44 -16.65 -2.25 7.59
N ALA A 45 -15.41 -1.83 7.86
CA ALA A 45 -14.64 -2.31 9.00
C ALA A 45 -15.27 -1.92 10.34
N LYS A 46 -15.77 -0.68 10.47
CA LYS A 46 -16.51 -0.24 11.66
C LYS A 46 -17.80 -1.05 11.87
N ALA A 47 -18.55 -1.31 10.80
CA ALA A 47 -19.75 -2.13 10.88
C ALA A 47 -19.43 -3.55 11.38
N LEU A 48 -18.42 -4.22 10.79
CA LEU A 48 -17.98 -5.55 11.23
C LEU A 48 -17.47 -5.55 12.67
N SER A 49 -16.66 -4.56 13.05
CA SER A 49 -16.14 -4.43 14.42
C SER A 49 -17.27 -4.29 15.43
N TYR A 50 -18.26 -3.44 15.13
CA TYR A 50 -19.41 -3.23 15.97
C TYR A 50 -20.29 -4.48 16.10
N THR A 51 -20.61 -5.15 14.99
CA THR A 51 -21.50 -6.33 15.02
C THR A 51 -20.86 -7.56 15.64
N LEU A 52 -19.55 -7.76 15.43
CA LEU A 52 -18.80 -8.90 15.97
C LEU A 52 -18.22 -8.62 17.37
N SER A 53 -18.36 -7.38 17.87
CA SER A 53 -17.73 -6.92 19.11
C SER A 53 -16.22 -7.17 19.13
N LYS A 54 -15.54 -6.91 17.99
CA LYS A 54 -14.09 -7.11 17.83
C LYS A 54 -13.34 -5.78 17.77
N PRO A 55 -12.13 -5.67 18.34
CA PRO A 55 -11.32 -4.47 18.25
C PRO A 55 -11.06 -4.03 16.80
N LEU A 56 -11.20 -2.73 16.55
CA LEU A 56 -10.84 -2.08 15.29
C LEU A 56 -9.44 -1.47 15.40
N VAL A 57 -8.56 -1.83 14.48
CA VAL A 57 -7.17 -1.34 14.43
C VAL A 57 -7.01 -0.40 13.24
N PRO A 58 -6.78 0.91 13.48
CA PRO A 58 -6.47 1.83 12.41
C PRO A 58 -5.05 1.57 11.89
N VAL A 59 -4.89 1.43 10.58
CA VAL A 59 -3.61 1.17 9.92
C VAL A 59 -3.21 2.35 9.05
N HIS A 60 -1.99 2.86 9.23
CA HIS A 60 -1.44 3.88 8.34
C HIS A 60 -0.93 3.23 7.04
N HIS A 61 -1.35 3.75 5.89
CA HIS A 61 -1.12 3.13 4.58
C HIS A 61 0.38 2.91 4.29
N ILE A 62 1.22 3.88 4.62
CA ILE A 62 2.67 3.81 4.36
C ILE A 62 3.38 2.89 5.33
N GLU A 63 2.90 2.80 6.57
CA GLU A 63 3.45 1.84 7.52
C GLU A 63 3.14 0.41 7.07
N GLY A 64 1.96 0.20 6.46
CA GLY A 64 1.61 -1.06 5.80
C GLY A 64 2.58 -1.44 4.69
N HIS A 65 2.98 -0.50 3.83
CA HIS A 65 4.00 -0.74 2.79
C HIS A 65 5.34 -1.18 3.38
N ILE A 66 5.77 -0.56 4.48
CA ILE A 66 7.03 -0.92 5.14
C ILE A 66 6.89 -2.30 5.80
N ALA A 67 5.78 -2.53 6.51
CA ALA A 67 5.51 -3.75 7.25
C ALA A 67 5.34 -4.99 6.36
N ALA A 68 4.98 -4.82 5.08
CA ALA A 68 4.92 -5.92 4.11
C ALA A 68 6.26 -6.66 4.00
N ASN A 69 7.40 -5.99 4.20
CA ASN A 69 8.71 -6.62 4.18
C ASN A 69 8.89 -7.67 5.29
N PHE A 70 8.26 -7.49 6.46
CA PHE A 70 8.30 -8.48 7.54
C PHE A 70 7.48 -9.74 7.23
N ILE A 71 6.55 -9.67 6.27
CA ILE A 71 5.78 -10.84 5.82
C ILE A 71 6.66 -11.70 4.92
N GLU A 72 7.38 -11.09 3.99
CA GLU A 72 8.26 -11.82 3.05
C GLU A 72 9.57 -12.26 3.71
N TYR A 73 10.24 -11.36 4.41
CA TYR A 73 11.55 -11.59 5.02
C TYR A 73 11.39 -11.80 6.54
N LYS A 74 11.24 -13.06 6.95
CA LYS A 74 10.96 -13.42 8.37
C LYS A 74 12.07 -13.06 9.33
N ASP A 75 13.32 -13.02 8.86
CA ASP A 75 14.50 -12.67 9.66
C ASP A 75 14.84 -11.17 9.61
N LEU A 76 14.03 -10.35 8.90
CA LEU A 76 14.22 -8.90 8.86
C LEU A 76 13.77 -8.29 10.19
N GLU A 77 14.73 -7.73 10.91
CA GLU A 77 14.50 -7.02 12.16
C GLU A 77 14.97 -5.56 12.04
N PRO A 78 14.24 -4.58 12.62
CA PRO A 78 14.77 -3.23 12.82
C PRO A 78 16.05 -3.24 13.69
N PRO A 79 16.96 -2.26 13.51
CA PRO A 79 16.81 -1.08 12.68
C PRO A 79 17.26 -1.29 11.23
N PHE A 80 16.54 -0.67 10.29
CA PHE A 80 16.94 -0.59 8.88
C PHE A 80 16.41 0.68 8.20
N VAL A 81 17.03 1.05 7.07
CA VAL A 81 16.52 2.12 6.21
C VAL A 81 15.66 1.52 5.11
N CYS A 82 14.48 2.09 4.89
CA CYS A 82 13.53 1.68 3.86
C CYS A 82 13.34 2.79 2.84
N LEU A 83 13.46 2.45 1.56
CA LEU A 83 13.10 3.33 0.45
C LEU A 83 11.68 2.97 -0.02
N VAL A 84 10.72 3.83 0.27
CA VAL A 84 9.32 3.66 -0.18
C VAL A 84 9.15 4.37 -1.52
N VAL A 85 9.05 3.59 -2.60
CA VAL A 85 8.85 4.10 -3.98
C VAL A 85 7.57 3.52 -4.57
N SER A 86 6.57 4.36 -4.78
CA SER A 86 5.30 3.98 -5.41
C SER A 86 4.84 5.07 -6.38
N GLY A 87 3.63 4.93 -6.93
CA GLY A 87 2.99 5.96 -7.75
C GLY A 87 2.86 7.31 -7.04
N GLY A 88 2.64 7.32 -5.73
CA GLY A 88 2.40 8.55 -4.95
C GLY A 88 3.41 8.84 -3.84
N HIS A 89 4.44 8.00 -3.68
CA HIS A 89 5.41 8.15 -2.60
C HIS A 89 6.84 7.92 -3.09
N SER A 90 7.76 8.73 -2.59
CA SER A 90 9.21 8.59 -2.80
C SER A 90 9.90 9.07 -1.55
N HIS A 91 9.98 8.19 -0.55
CA HIS A 91 10.42 8.50 0.81
C HIS A 91 11.61 7.62 1.21
N ILE A 92 12.54 8.21 1.97
CA ILE A 92 13.57 7.48 2.72
C ILE A 92 13.12 7.47 4.17
N ILE A 93 12.95 6.28 4.74
CA ILE A 93 12.43 6.05 6.08
C ILE A 93 13.47 5.34 6.92
N ASP A 94 13.70 5.83 8.13
CA ASP A 94 14.43 5.15 9.20
C ASP A 94 13.43 4.31 10.01
N CYS A 95 13.47 3.00 9.85
CA CYS A 95 12.71 2.04 10.66
C CYS A 95 13.53 1.69 11.89
N ARG A 96 13.15 2.25 13.04
CA ARG A 96 13.92 2.16 14.29
C ARG A 96 13.49 0.98 15.14
N ALA A 97 12.19 0.65 15.10
CA ALA A 97 11.57 -0.49 15.74
C ALA A 97 10.27 -0.85 15.00
N TYR A 98 9.63 -1.95 15.37
CA TYR A 98 8.31 -2.30 14.85
C TYR A 98 7.30 -1.19 15.18
N GLY A 99 6.71 -0.59 14.15
CA GLY A 99 5.79 0.54 14.32
C GLY A 99 6.46 1.88 14.63
N ASP A 100 7.78 1.94 14.69
CA ASP A 100 8.52 3.19 14.85
C ASP A 100 9.27 3.57 13.57
N PHE A 101 8.68 4.48 12.81
CA PHE A 101 9.15 4.93 11.51
C PHE A 101 9.39 6.45 11.51
N LYS A 102 10.58 6.87 11.07
CA LYS A 102 10.93 8.29 10.92
C LYS A 102 11.25 8.61 9.46
N VAL A 103 10.57 9.60 8.90
CA VAL A 103 10.91 10.11 7.56
C VAL A 103 12.25 10.85 7.62
N LEU A 104 13.24 10.38 6.88
CA LEU A 104 14.53 11.06 6.69
C LEU A 104 14.49 12.03 5.51
N GLY A 105 13.78 11.66 4.45
CA GLY A 105 13.64 12.47 3.24
C GLY A 105 12.44 12.06 2.42
N ARG A 106 11.90 13.00 1.64
CA ARG A 106 10.81 12.75 0.68
C ARG A 106 10.93 13.66 -0.52
N THR A 107 10.35 13.24 -1.65
CA THR A 107 10.13 14.13 -2.80
C THR A 107 9.37 15.39 -2.38
N ARG A 108 9.66 16.50 -3.06
CA ARG A 108 8.97 17.79 -2.89
C ARG A 108 7.87 18.00 -3.93
N ASP A 109 7.88 17.19 -4.98
CA ASP A 109 7.04 17.29 -6.16
C ASP A 109 6.56 15.89 -6.58
N ASP A 110 7.06 15.38 -7.69
CA ASP A 110 6.62 14.12 -8.27
C ASP A 110 7.22 12.95 -7.49
N ALA A 111 6.39 11.95 -7.21
CA ALA A 111 6.90 10.63 -6.85
C ALA A 111 7.52 9.97 -8.10
N ALA A 112 8.45 9.04 -7.90
CA ALA A 112 9.11 8.35 -9.00
C ALA A 112 8.09 7.67 -9.93
N GLY A 113 7.08 6.96 -9.38
CA GLY A 113 6.04 6.33 -10.20
C GLY A 113 5.23 7.34 -11.01
N GLU A 114 4.88 8.49 -10.43
CA GLU A 114 4.21 9.59 -11.14
C GLU A 114 5.08 10.17 -12.27
N ALA A 115 6.38 10.33 -12.04
CA ALA A 115 7.31 10.77 -13.07
C ALA A 115 7.36 9.78 -14.25
N PHE A 116 7.41 8.47 -13.97
CA PHE A 116 7.32 7.42 -15.00
C PHE A 116 6.02 7.50 -15.79
N ASP A 117 4.88 7.74 -15.13
CA ASP A 117 3.59 7.87 -15.79
C ASP A 117 3.50 9.11 -16.69
N LYS A 118 4.05 10.25 -16.25
CA LYS A 118 4.11 11.48 -17.05
C LYS A 118 5.00 11.32 -18.28
N ILE A 119 6.17 10.69 -18.13
CA ILE A 119 7.08 10.40 -19.24
C ILE A 119 6.42 9.44 -20.24
N SER A 120 5.81 8.36 -19.76
CA SER A 120 5.08 7.41 -20.61
C SER A 120 4.00 8.11 -21.44
N ARG A 121 3.24 9.03 -20.82
CA ARG A 121 2.23 9.83 -21.52
C ARG A 121 2.85 10.72 -22.60
N ALA A 122 3.94 11.41 -22.30
CA ALA A 122 4.63 12.27 -23.26
C ALA A 122 5.17 11.47 -24.48
N LEU A 123 5.57 10.22 -24.25
CA LEU A 123 6.05 9.31 -25.29
C LEU A 123 4.95 8.51 -25.99
N GLY A 124 3.68 8.67 -25.60
CA GLY A 124 2.55 7.95 -26.20
C GLY A 124 2.48 6.45 -25.84
N LEU A 125 3.07 6.03 -24.71
CA LEU A 125 3.22 4.63 -24.31
C LEU A 125 2.06 4.09 -23.43
N GLY A 126 1.09 4.93 -23.08
CA GLY A 126 -0.09 4.55 -22.29
C GLY A 126 0.10 4.60 -20.77
N TYR A 127 -0.80 3.94 -20.03
CA TYR A 127 -0.85 3.90 -18.56
C TYR A 127 -1.23 2.49 -18.06
N PRO A 128 -0.64 1.98 -16.95
CA PRO A 128 0.43 2.59 -16.13
C PRO A 128 1.77 2.62 -16.90
N GLY A 129 2.50 3.72 -16.72
CA GLY A 129 3.65 4.08 -17.55
C GLY A 129 4.96 3.41 -17.15
N GLY A 130 5.16 3.14 -15.86
CA GLY A 130 6.38 2.49 -15.35
C GLY A 130 6.79 1.23 -16.12
N PRO A 131 5.90 0.21 -16.25
CA PRO A 131 6.23 -1.01 -16.99
C PRO A 131 6.49 -0.80 -18.48
N ALA A 132 5.82 0.17 -19.11
CA ALA A 132 6.01 0.46 -20.53
C ALA A 132 7.38 1.11 -20.79
N VAL A 133 7.75 2.07 -19.96
CA VAL A 133 9.06 2.75 -20.02
C VAL A 133 10.21 1.79 -19.71
N ASP A 134 10.11 0.96 -18.65
CA ASP A 134 11.15 -0.03 -18.32
C ASP A 134 11.42 -1.00 -19.48
N ARG A 135 10.36 -1.49 -20.12
CA ARG A 135 10.49 -2.38 -21.28
C ARG A 135 11.20 -1.71 -22.45
N LEU A 136 10.82 -0.48 -22.81
CA LEU A 136 11.44 0.24 -23.92
C LEU A 136 12.89 0.64 -23.61
N ALA A 137 13.18 0.99 -22.35
CA ALA A 137 14.53 1.36 -21.91
C ALA A 137 15.56 0.24 -22.14
N LYS A 138 15.15 -1.03 -22.10
CA LYS A 138 16.03 -2.19 -22.37
C LYS A 138 16.51 -2.26 -23.83
N GLU A 139 15.81 -1.61 -24.74
CA GLU A 139 16.20 -1.49 -26.16
C GLU A 139 16.98 -0.18 -26.43
N GLY A 140 17.10 0.70 -25.43
CA GLY A 140 17.79 1.97 -25.53
C GLY A 140 19.32 1.83 -25.45
N ASN A 141 20.03 2.88 -25.87
CA ASN A 141 21.47 2.98 -25.69
C ASN A 141 21.79 3.62 -24.32
N PRO A 142 22.40 2.90 -23.36
CA PRO A 142 22.71 3.44 -22.03
C PRO A 142 23.86 4.46 -22.02
N HIS A 143 24.53 4.68 -23.16
CA HIS A 143 25.65 5.60 -23.33
C HIS A 143 25.36 6.75 -24.31
N ALA A 144 24.08 6.96 -24.66
CA ALA A 144 23.66 8.05 -25.54
C ALA A 144 23.82 9.42 -24.88
#